data_AF-A0A1J1C689-F1
#
_entry.id   AF-A0A1J1C689-F1
#
_cell.length_a   1.000
_cell.length_b   1.000
_cell.length_c   1.000
_cell.angle_alpha   90.00
_cell.angle_beta   90.00
_cell.angle_gamma   90.00
#
_symmetry.space_group_name_H-M   'P 1'
#
loop_
_entity.id
_entity.type
_entity.pdbx_description
1 polymer ?
#
loop_
_entity_poly.entity_id
_entity_poly.type
_entity_poly.pdbx_seq_one_letter_code
_entity_poly.pdbx_strand_id
1 'polypeptide(L)'
;MSRIEQLKKSLKTDDEVVTVVSDVLIFIEDLIPLMLEGNAFMRDTANKVPSAADNLTRINQTTEMATKEVLDRLERIMEQLESLKKDIIKEKDTLQNVKTVDDIQEEIHQIFYAFQFQDITSQQLEYVKRILKAINEKFMELFNSSIRLKGNTIFGKNIIEAIENETKKKLSDDVLTDTKDFVRQNEITQESIDKYFK
;
A
#
# COMPACT_ATOMS: atom_id res chain seq x y z
N MET A 1 18.17 -24.73 -40.23
CA MET A 1 18.28 -23.45 -40.96
C MET A 1 17.91 -22.34 -39.99
N SER A 2 18.90 -21.61 -39.48
CA SER A 2 18.68 -20.52 -38.52
C SER A 2 17.79 -19.44 -39.15
N ARG A 3 16.91 -18.79 -38.38
CA ARG A 3 16.10 -17.64 -38.83
C ARG A 3 16.97 -16.52 -39.44
N ILE A 4 18.23 -16.43 -39.03
CA ILE A 4 19.26 -15.53 -39.54
C ILE A 4 19.60 -15.81 -41.02
N GLU A 5 19.72 -17.08 -41.42
CA GLU A 5 19.98 -17.47 -42.81
C GLU A 5 18.81 -17.14 -43.75
N GLN A 6 17.57 -17.21 -43.23
CA GLN A 6 16.38 -16.82 -43.98
C GLN A 6 16.28 -15.29 -44.15
N LEU A 7 16.64 -14.52 -43.11
CA LEU A 7 16.74 -13.06 -43.15
C LEU A 7 17.82 -12.58 -44.14
N LYS A 8 19.02 -13.19 -44.10
CA LYS A 8 20.12 -12.91 -45.03
C LYS A 8 19.71 -13.10 -46.49
N LYS A 9 18.93 -14.15 -46.77
CA LYS A 9 18.41 -14.46 -48.11
C LYS A 9 17.26 -13.54 -48.55
N SER A 10 16.39 -13.09 -47.64
CA SER A 10 15.25 -12.23 -48.00
C SER A 10 15.61 -10.75 -48.12
N LEU A 11 16.61 -10.29 -47.36
CA LEU A 11 17.01 -8.88 -47.33
C LEU A 11 18.00 -8.51 -48.46
N LYS A 12 18.64 -9.48 -49.13
CA LYS A 12 19.64 -9.26 -50.21
C LYS A 12 20.66 -8.17 -49.82
N THR A 13 21.14 -8.16 -48.58
CA THR A 13 21.99 -7.09 -48.03
C THR A 13 23.29 -7.64 -47.46
N ASP A 14 24.27 -6.75 -47.29
CA ASP A 14 25.58 -7.06 -46.70
C ASP A 14 25.47 -7.70 -45.31
N ASP A 15 26.47 -8.52 -44.97
CA ASP A 15 26.52 -9.30 -43.72
C ASP A 15 26.45 -8.41 -42.46
N GLU A 16 26.92 -7.17 -42.59
CA GLU A 16 26.88 -6.16 -41.54
C GLU A 16 25.44 -5.73 -41.21
N VAL A 17 24.58 -5.56 -42.24
CA VAL A 17 23.16 -5.22 -42.05
C VAL A 17 22.39 -6.39 -41.44
N VAL A 18 22.71 -7.62 -41.84
CA VAL A 18 22.11 -8.83 -41.28
C VAL A 18 22.48 -8.98 -39.80
N THR A 19 23.72 -8.67 -39.45
CA THR A 19 24.20 -8.68 -38.05
C THR A 19 23.44 -7.66 -37.20
N VAL A 20 23.32 -6.41 -37.66
CA VAL A 20 22.56 -5.37 -36.94
C VAL A 20 21.08 -5.74 -36.77
N VAL A 21 20.43 -6.29 -37.80
CA VAL A 21 19.03 -6.74 -37.71
C VAL A 21 18.89 -7.93 -36.75
N SER A 22 19.87 -8.84 -36.73
CA SER A 22 19.91 -9.96 -35.79
C SER A 22 20.06 -9.48 -34.35
N ASP A 23 20.95 -8.52 -34.09
CA ASP A 23 21.15 -7.95 -32.76
C ASP A 23 19.91 -7.21 -32.25
N VAL A 24 19.21 -6.49 -33.14
CA VAL A 24 17.91 -5.86 -32.82
C VAL A 24 16.83 -6.91 -32.52
N LEU A 25 16.80 -8.02 -33.26
CA LEU A 25 15.84 -9.09 -33.01
C LEU A 25 16.09 -9.81 -31.68
N ILE A 26 17.36 -10.08 -31.34
CA ILE A 26 17.75 -10.65 -30.05
C ILE A 26 17.42 -9.67 -28.91
N PHE A 27 17.73 -8.39 -29.07
CA PHE A 27 17.37 -7.35 -28.11
C PHE A 27 15.85 -7.26 -27.86
N ILE A 28 15.06 -7.39 -28.93
CA ILE A 28 13.60 -7.42 -28.81
C ILE A 28 13.12 -8.73 -28.15
N GLU A 29 13.75 -9.86 -28.45
CA GLU A 29 13.49 -11.15 -27.81
C GLU A 29 13.71 -11.07 -26.28
N ASP A 30 14.75 -10.36 -25.85
CA ASP A 30 15.06 -10.10 -24.45
C ASP A 30 14.13 -9.08 -23.77
N LEU A 31 13.57 -8.12 -24.53
CA LEU A 31 12.63 -7.14 -24.01
C LEU A 31 11.24 -7.70 -23.71
N ILE A 32 10.82 -8.76 -24.40
CA ILE A 32 9.48 -9.37 -24.23
C ILE A 32 9.27 -9.92 -22.80
N PRO A 33 10.19 -10.72 -22.23
CA PRO A 33 10.10 -11.19 -20.84
C PRO A 33 10.01 -10.05 -19.83
N LEU A 34 10.85 -9.02 -19.96
CA LEU A 34 10.85 -7.86 -19.07
C LEU A 34 9.52 -7.11 -19.12
N MET A 35 8.91 -7.02 -20.30
CA MET A 35 7.60 -6.40 -20.50
C MET A 35 6.46 -7.26 -19.93
N LEU A 36 6.59 -8.60 -19.98
CA LEU A 36 5.64 -9.54 -19.39
C LEU A 36 5.66 -9.50 -17.86
N GLU A 37 6.86 -9.54 -17.28
CA GLU A 37 7.09 -9.41 -15.84
C GLU A 37 6.62 -8.04 -15.34
N GLY A 38 6.98 -6.98 -16.07
CA GLY A 38 6.49 -5.62 -15.81
C GLY A 38 4.97 -5.54 -15.82
N ASN A 39 4.29 -6.13 -16.80
CA ASN A 39 2.82 -6.16 -16.84
C ASN A 39 2.20 -6.89 -15.63
N ALA A 40 2.76 -8.05 -15.25
CA ALA A 40 2.27 -8.80 -14.09
C ALA A 40 2.45 -8.00 -12.79
N PHE A 41 3.62 -7.42 -12.58
CA PHE A 41 3.93 -6.55 -11.43
C PHE A 41 3.04 -5.30 -11.41
N MET A 42 2.80 -4.67 -12.57
CA MET A 42 1.92 -3.50 -12.69
C MET A 42 0.47 -3.83 -12.36
N ARG A 43 -0.05 -4.96 -12.85
CA ARG A 43 -1.42 -5.40 -12.54
C ARG A 43 -1.61 -5.67 -11.06
N ASP A 44 -0.59 -6.22 -10.40
CA ASP A 44 -0.61 -6.45 -8.96
C ASP A 44 -0.56 -5.11 -8.17
N THR A 45 0.33 -4.21 -8.57
CA THR A 45 0.49 -2.87 -7.97
C THR A 45 -0.78 -2.01 -8.13
N ALA A 46 -1.44 -2.08 -9.30
CA ALA A 46 -2.67 -1.34 -9.59
C ALA A 46 -3.84 -1.67 -8.63
N ASN A 47 -3.81 -2.84 -8.01
CA ASN A 47 -4.80 -3.24 -7.01
C ASN A 47 -4.32 -2.97 -5.57
N LYS A 48 -3.04 -3.24 -5.30
CA LYS A 48 -2.47 -3.16 -3.94
C LYS A 48 -2.26 -1.72 -3.46
N VAL A 49 -1.80 -0.80 -4.33
CA VAL A 49 -1.51 0.58 -3.93
C VAL A 49 -2.78 1.37 -3.57
N PRO A 50 -3.87 1.32 -4.37
CA PRO A 50 -5.14 1.92 -3.96
C PRO A 50 -5.68 1.33 -2.66
N SER A 51 -5.63 0.00 -2.52
CA SER A 51 -6.07 -0.66 -1.28
C SER A 51 -5.27 -0.22 -0.06
N ALA A 52 -3.95 -0.04 -0.18
CA ALA A 52 -3.12 0.49 0.89
C ALA A 52 -3.51 1.93 1.27
N ALA A 53 -3.79 2.78 0.29
CA ALA A 53 -4.23 4.15 0.51
C ALA A 53 -5.60 4.23 1.22
N ASP A 54 -6.53 3.33 0.87
CA ASP A 54 -7.83 3.20 1.55
C ASP A 54 -7.67 2.67 2.97
N ASN A 55 -6.78 1.70 3.19
CA ASN A 55 -6.46 1.19 4.52
C ASN A 55 -5.88 2.28 5.42
N LEU A 56 -4.97 3.14 4.91
CA LEU A 56 -4.47 4.28 5.67
C LEU A 56 -5.58 5.27 6.06
N THR A 57 -6.56 5.49 5.16
CA THR A 57 -7.73 6.33 5.46
C THR A 57 -8.55 5.74 6.60
N ARG A 58 -8.82 4.44 6.55
CA ARG A 58 -9.55 3.73 7.62
C ARG A 58 -8.81 3.77 8.94
N ILE A 59 -7.49 3.52 8.93
CA ILE A 59 -6.65 3.59 10.13
C ILE A 59 -6.70 5.00 10.72
N ASN A 60 -6.61 6.05 9.91
CA ASN A 60 -6.69 7.43 10.39
C ASN A 60 -8.04 7.70 11.09
N GLN A 61 -9.15 7.32 10.45
CA GLN A 61 -10.50 7.49 10.99
C GLN A 61 -10.72 6.72 12.29
N THR A 62 -10.30 5.45 12.33
CA THR A 62 -10.42 4.62 13.53
C THR A 62 -9.56 5.16 14.67
N THR A 63 -8.35 5.63 14.37
CA THR A 63 -7.46 6.26 15.37
C THR A 63 -8.06 7.55 15.90
N GLU A 64 -8.63 8.40 15.04
CA GLU A 64 -9.33 9.62 15.45
C GLU A 64 -10.52 9.32 16.36
N MET A 65 -11.34 8.32 16.01
CA MET A 65 -12.48 7.92 16.82
C MET A 65 -12.04 7.37 18.19
N ALA A 66 -11.01 6.52 18.21
CA ALA A 66 -10.47 5.96 19.45
C ALA A 66 -9.85 7.03 20.35
N THR A 67 -9.08 7.96 19.78
CA THR A 67 -8.53 9.10 20.54
C THR A 67 -9.64 9.96 21.12
N LYS A 68 -10.66 10.28 20.33
CA LYS A 68 -11.80 11.05 20.85
C LYS A 68 -12.48 10.37 22.03
N GLU A 69 -12.72 9.06 21.95
CA GLU A 69 -13.29 8.29 23.05
C GLU A 69 -12.38 8.30 24.30
N VAL A 70 -11.06 8.29 24.13
CA VAL A 70 -10.10 8.47 25.25
C VAL A 70 -10.22 9.87 25.85
N LEU A 71 -10.25 10.92 25.03
CA LEU A 71 -10.40 12.30 25.49
C LEU A 71 -11.72 12.51 26.24
N ASP A 72 -12.84 12.03 25.71
CA ASP A 72 -14.16 12.09 26.35
C ASP A 72 -14.17 11.36 27.72
N ARG A 73 -13.41 10.27 27.86
CA ARG A 73 -13.23 9.57 29.15
C ARG A 73 -12.38 10.36 30.12
N LEU A 74 -11.31 11.00 29.66
CA LEU A 74 -10.47 11.88 30.48
C LEU A 74 -11.25 13.09 30.99
N GLU A 75 -12.13 13.68 30.17
CA GLU A 75 -13.04 14.75 30.61
C GLU A 75 -13.92 14.30 31.78
N ARG A 76 -14.56 13.13 31.66
CA ARG A 76 -15.38 12.58 32.76
C ARG A 76 -14.55 12.31 34.02
N ILE A 77 -13.31 11.84 33.88
CA ILE A 77 -12.41 11.64 35.02
C ILE A 77 -12.09 12.98 35.69
N MET A 78 -11.81 14.04 34.92
CA MET A 78 -11.59 15.39 35.48
C MET A 78 -12.82 15.89 36.26
N GLU A 79 -14.03 15.68 35.73
CA GLU A 79 -15.27 16.04 36.42
C GLU A 79 -15.44 15.27 37.74
N GLN A 80 -15.14 13.97 37.73
CA GLN A 80 -15.18 13.13 38.94
C GLN A 80 -14.14 13.56 39.97
N LEU A 81 -12.92 13.90 39.54
CA LEU A 81 -11.85 14.41 40.40
C LEU A 81 -12.23 15.76 41.02
N GLU A 82 -12.85 16.67 40.25
CA GLU A 82 -13.37 17.93 40.77
C GLU A 82 -14.46 17.73 41.83
N SER A 83 -15.37 16.77 41.62
CA SER A 83 -16.37 16.42 42.63
C SER A 83 -15.71 15.85 43.89
N LEU A 84 -14.77 14.92 43.73
CA LEU A 84 -14.04 14.30 44.82
C LEU A 84 -13.27 15.34 45.64
N LYS A 85 -12.58 16.26 44.98
CA LYS A 85 -11.87 17.38 45.61
C LYS A 85 -12.81 18.23 46.47
N LYS A 86 -14.00 18.56 45.97
CA LYS A 86 -15.01 19.32 46.73
C LYS A 86 -15.46 18.56 47.98
N ASP A 87 -15.63 17.25 47.90
CA ASP A 87 -16.08 16.44 49.03
C ASP A 87 -14.98 16.27 50.10
N ILE A 88 -13.72 16.07 49.68
CA ILE A 88 -12.54 16.06 50.56
C ILE A 88 -12.44 17.38 51.34
N ILE A 89 -12.62 18.52 50.66
CA ILE A 89 -12.57 19.86 51.29
C ILE A 89 -13.69 20.03 52.32
N LYS A 90 -14.91 19.53 52.04
CA LYS A 90 -16.04 19.61 52.98
C LYS A 90 -15.84 18.77 54.24
N GLU A 91 -15.24 17.58 54.10
CA GLU A 91 -14.97 16.68 55.23
C GLU A 91 -13.81 17.16 56.13
N LYS A 92 -13.19 18.32 55.82
CA LYS A 92 -11.98 18.83 56.47
C LYS A 92 -10.84 17.82 56.46
N ASP A 93 -10.78 17.01 55.40
CA ASP A 93 -9.76 16.00 55.23
C ASP A 93 -8.41 16.66 54.85
N THR A 94 -7.34 15.89 55.02
CA THR A 94 -5.95 16.34 55.02
C THR A 94 -5.57 17.02 53.70
N LEU A 95 -4.89 18.18 53.77
CA LEU A 95 -4.39 18.98 52.63
C LEU A 95 -3.63 18.14 51.56
N GLN A 96 -3.08 17.00 51.96
CA GLN A 96 -2.39 16.04 51.11
C GLN A 96 -3.30 15.34 50.08
N ASN A 97 -4.56 15.05 50.41
CA ASN A 97 -5.49 14.38 49.50
C ASN A 97 -5.94 15.34 48.38
N VAL A 98 -6.16 16.61 48.72
CA VAL A 98 -6.44 17.68 47.74
C VAL A 98 -5.27 17.84 46.78
N LYS A 99 -4.04 17.88 47.29
CA LYS A 99 -2.83 17.98 46.46
C LYS A 99 -2.68 16.80 45.50
N THR A 100 -2.99 15.58 45.96
CA THR A 100 -2.92 14.39 45.12
C THR A 100 -3.94 14.45 43.97
N VAL A 101 -5.14 15.01 44.22
CA VAL A 101 -6.13 15.23 43.16
C VAL A 101 -5.65 16.29 42.15
N ASP A 102 -5.04 17.37 42.62
CA ASP A 102 -4.47 18.41 41.75
C ASP A 102 -3.35 17.84 40.87
N ASP A 103 -2.48 17.01 41.43
CA ASP A 103 -1.39 16.35 40.70
C ASP A 103 -1.96 15.43 39.59
N ILE A 104 -3.03 14.67 39.87
CA ILE A 104 -3.68 13.80 38.87
C ILE A 104 -4.36 14.65 37.76
N GLN A 105 -4.99 15.77 38.10
CA GLN A 105 -5.59 16.66 37.10
C GLN A 105 -4.55 17.25 36.15
N GLU A 106 -3.39 17.64 36.68
CA GLU A 106 -2.27 18.13 35.88
C GLU A 106 -1.74 17.02 34.94
N GLU A 107 -1.61 15.78 35.41
CA GLU A 107 -1.24 14.65 34.54
C GLU A 107 -2.27 14.42 33.42
N ILE A 108 -3.57 14.52 33.72
CA ILE A 108 -4.62 14.40 32.69
C ILE A 108 -4.47 15.53 31.65
N HIS A 109 -4.21 16.78 32.08
CA HIS A 109 -3.96 17.88 31.15
C HIS A 109 -2.73 17.64 30.27
N GLN A 110 -1.65 17.07 30.81
CA GLN A 110 -0.49 16.67 30.03
C GLN A 110 -0.83 15.59 29.00
N ILE A 111 -1.71 14.64 29.33
CA ILE A 111 -2.22 13.65 28.38
C ILE A 111 -3.00 14.37 27.26
N PHE A 112 -3.91 15.31 27.56
CA PHE A 112 -4.61 16.10 26.53
C PHE A 112 -3.64 16.78 25.56
N TYR A 113 -2.59 17.41 26.07
CA TYR A 113 -1.56 18.03 25.23
C TYR A 113 -0.80 16.99 24.40
N ALA A 114 -0.44 15.86 25.01
CA ALA A 114 0.26 14.79 24.31
C ALA A 114 -0.55 14.29 23.11
N PHE A 115 -1.88 14.14 23.21
CA PHE A 115 -2.76 13.68 22.14
C PHE A 115 -2.93 14.67 20.96
N GLN A 116 -2.48 15.92 21.08
CA GLN A 116 -2.54 16.91 19.99
C GLN A 116 -1.69 16.53 18.76
N PHE A 117 -0.72 15.62 18.91
CA PHE A 117 0.04 15.06 17.78
C PHE A 117 -0.83 14.38 16.71
N GLN A 118 -2.08 14.05 17.03
CA GLN A 118 -3.02 13.42 16.11
C GLN A 118 -3.29 14.28 14.85
N ASP A 119 -3.35 15.61 14.98
CA ASP A 119 -3.54 16.50 13.82
C ASP A 119 -2.35 16.41 12.85
N ILE A 120 -1.12 16.46 13.40
CA ILE A 120 0.11 16.26 12.62
C ILE A 120 0.11 14.88 11.95
N THR A 121 -0.27 13.84 12.68
CA THR A 121 -0.33 12.46 12.17
C THR A 121 -1.35 12.32 11.04
N SER A 122 -2.52 12.95 11.18
CA SER A 122 -3.58 12.95 10.17
C SER A 122 -3.11 13.64 8.88
N GLN A 123 -2.42 14.77 9.02
CA GLN A 123 -1.83 15.50 7.88
C GLN A 123 -0.75 14.66 7.17
N GLN A 124 0.11 13.98 7.92
CA GLN A 124 1.14 13.10 7.35
C GLN A 124 0.51 11.89 6.62
N LEU A 125 -0.54 11.28 7.18
CA LEU A 125 -1.26 10.17 6.53
C LEU A 125 -1.96 10.62 5.23
N GLU A 126 -2.59 11.79 5.23
CA GLU A 126 -3.19 12.37 4.03
C GLU A 126 -2.13 12.69 2.96
N TYR A 127 -0.96 13.18 3.36
CA TYR A 127 0.17 13.39 2.45
C TYR A 127 0.65 12.07 1.82
N VAL A 128 0.87 11.03 2.62
CA VAL A 128 1.26 9.70 2.14
C VAL A 128 0.23 9.13 1.16
N LYS A 129 -1.06 9.25 1.48
CA LYS A 129 -2.15 8.84 0.61
C LYS A 129 -2.09 9.51 -0.76
N ARG A 130 -1.86 10.83 -0.80
CA ARG A 130 -1.74 11.59 -2.06
C ARG A 130 -0.55 11.12 -2.89
N ILE A 131 0.59 10.84 -2.26
CA ILE A 131 1.76 10.28 -2.94
C ILE A 131 1.42 8.92 -3.54
N LEU A 132 0.84 8.00 -2.76
CA LEU A 132 0.47 6.67 -3.25
C LEU A 132 -0.48 6.75 -4.44
N LYS A 133 -1.45 7.66 -4.39
CA LYS A 133 -2.36 7.91 -5.51
C LYS A 133 -1.63 8.43 -6.75
N ALA A 134 -0.77 9.43 -6.60
CA ALA A 134 0.01 9.99 -7.70
C ALA A 134 0.97 8.96 -8.33
N ILE A 135 1.59 8.12 -7.49
CA ILE A 135 2.41 6.99 -7.91
C ILE A 135 1.57 6.01 -8.75
N ASN A 136 0.39 5.61 -8.25
CA ASN A 136 -0.50 4.71 -8.98
C ASN A 136 -0.95 5.29 -10.32
N GLU A 137 -1.33 6.57 -10.36
CA GLU A 137 -1.73 7.26 -11.60
C GLU A 137 -0.58 7.28 -12.63
N LYS A 138 0.64 7.63 -12.19
CA LYS A 138 1.82 7.60 -13.07
C LYS A 138 2.15 6.20 -13.56
N PHE A 139 2.05 5.19 -12.71
CA PHE A 139 2.24 3.81 -13.13
C PHE A 139 1.18 3.35 -14.14
N MET A 140 -0.09 3.71 -13.95
CA MET A 140 -1.16 3.39 -14.91
C MET A 140 -0.99 4.11 -16.25
N GLU A 141 -0.49 5.35 -16.25
CA GLU A 141 -0.12 6.06 -17.49
C GLU A 141 0.98 5.32 -18.26
N LEU A 142 2.06 4.93 -17.57
CA LEU A 142 3.17 4.17 -18.15
C LEU A 142 2.70 2.81 -18.69
N PHE A 143 1.84 2.14 -17.94
CA PHE A 143 1.24 0.86 -18.33
C PHE A 143 0.42 0.98 -19.61
N ASN A 144 -0.50 1.94 -19.66
CA ASN A 144 -1.32 2.17 -20.84
C ASN A 144 -0.46 2.58 -22.05
N SER A 145 0.64 3.30 -21.83
CA SER A 145 1.62 3.60 -22.88
C SER A 145 2.32 2.35 -23.42
N SER A 146 2.74 1.45 -22.53
CA SER A 146 3.35 0.17 -22.86
C SER A 146 2.41 -0.73 -23.67
N ILE A 147 1.13 -0.83 -23.27
CA ILE A 147 0.11 -1.58 -24.05
C ILE A 147 -0.09 -0.99 -25.44
N ARG A 148 -0.15 0.34 -25.58
CA ARG A 148 -0.30 0.98 -26.90
C ARG A 148 0.87 0.68 -27.84
N LEU A 149 2.11 0.68 -27.33
CA LEU A 149 3.29 0.31 -28.11
C LEU A 149 3.21 -1.16 -28.59
N LYS A 150 2.66 -2.04 -27.76
CA LYS A 150 2.40 -3.46 -28.10
C LYS A 150 1.28 -3.62 -29.13
N GLY A 151 0.22 -2.81 -29.09
CA GLY A 151 -0.94 -2.92 -29.98
C GLY A 151 -0.75 -2.33 -31.39
N ASN A 152 0.16 -1.36 -31.54
CA ASN A 152 0.36 -0.62 -32.80
C ASN A 152 1.44 -1.24 -33.71
N THR A 153 2.09 -2.32 -33.30
CA THR A 153 3.10 -3.02 -34.12
C THR A 153 2.56 -4.38 -34.55
N ILE A 154 2.78 -4.76 -35.82
CA ILE A 154 2.43 -6.09 -36.36
C ILE A 154 3.08 -7.20 -35.51
N PHE A 155 4.30 -6.92 -35.04
CA PHE A 155 5.07 -7.77 -34.14
C PHE A 155 4.43 -7.90 -32.74
N GLY A 156 4.00 -6.77 -32.13
CA GLY A 156 3.38 -6.78 -30.81
C GLY A 156 2.01 -7.48 -30.79
N LYS A 157 1.23 -7.41 -31.89
CA LYS A 157 0.00 -8.22 -32.05
C LYS A 157 0.29 -9.73 -32.04
N ASN A 158 1.29 -10.18 -32.79
CA ASN A 158 1.68 -11.60 -32.84
C ASN A 158 2.19 -12.10 -31.48
N ILE A 159 2.85 -11.24 -30.69
CA ILE A 159 3.30 -11.57 -29.33
C ILE A 159 2.14 -11.62 -28.33
N ILE A 160 1.17 -10.71 -28.41
CA ILE A 160 -0.06 -10.83 -27.60
C ILE A 160 -0.76 -12.16 -27.90
N GLU A 161 -0.89 -12.52 -29.17
CA GLU A 161 -1.53 -13.77 -29.59
C GLU A 161 -0.77 -15.01 -29.08
N ALA A 162 0.57 -14.98 -29.10
CA ALA A 162 1.41 -16.04 -28.54
C ALA A 162 1.29 -16.14 -27.01
N ILE A 163 1.30 -15.00 -26.30
CA ILE A 163 1.15 -14.93 -24.84
C ILE A 163 -0.24 -15.40 -24.41
N GLU A 164 -1.30 -14.98 -25.09
CA GLU A 164 -2.67 -15.41 -24.81
C GLU A 164 -2.87 -16.91 -25.04
N ASN A 165 -2.19 -17.47 -26.04
CA ASN A 165 -2.21 -18.92 -26.28
C ASN A 165 -1.41 -19.71 -25.23
N GLU A 166 -0.27 -19.18 -24.74
CA GLU A 166 0.50 -19.81 -23.66
C GLU A 166 -0.17 -19.67 -22.29
N THR A 167 -0.81 -18.54 -22.00
CA THR A 167 -1.57 -18.35 -20.75
C THR A 167 -2.83 -19.19 -20.71
N LYS A 168 -3.55 -19.39 -21.83
CA LYS A 168 -4.65 -20.36 -21.91
C LYS A 168 -4.19 -21.80 -21.66
N LYS A 169 -2.99 -22.15 -22.12
CA LYS A 169 -2.40 -23.49 -21.91
C LYS A 169 -1.97 -23.72 -20.46
N LYS A 170 -1.47 -22.70 -19.76
CA LYS A 170 -1.14 -22.75 -18.32
C LYS A 170 -2.35 -22.62 -17.38
N LEU A 171 -3.46 -22.05 -17.83
CA LEU A 171 -4.69 -21.95 -17.03
C LEU A 171 -5.41 -23.29 -16.81
N SER A 172 -4.99 -24.35 -17.52
CA SER A 172 -5.63 -25.67 -17.44
C SER A 172 -5.16 -26.50 -16.24
N ASP A 173 -3.97 -26.23 -15.69
CA ASP A 173 -3.35 -27.14 -14.71
C ASP A 173 -3.11 -26.57 -13.30
N ASP A 174 -3.21 -25.25 -13.00
CA ASP A 174 -2.70 -24.80 -11.68
C ASP A 174 -3.27 -23.52 -11.02
N VAL A 175 -4.47 -23.01 -11.37
CA VAL A 175 -4.95 -21.69 -10.83
C VAL A 175 -6.33 -21.70 -10.15
N LEU A 176 -6.76 -22.82 -9.57
CA LEU A 176 -7.99 -22.82 -8.73
C LEU A 176 -7.77 -23.06 -7.24
N THR A 177 -6.52 -23.22 -6.76
CA THR A 177 -6.29 -23.51 -5.33
C THR A 177 -5.64 -22.41 -4.49
N ASP A 178 -4.90 -21.44 -5.06
CA ASP A 178 -3.98 -20.65 -4.20
C ASP A 178 -4.21 -19.15 -4.05
N THR A 179 -5.30 -18.58 -4.58
CA THR A 179 -5.63 -17.15 -4.35
C THR A 179 -6.70 -16.89 -3.30
N LYS A 180 -7.03 -17.87 -2.44
CA LYS A 180 -7.94 -17.65 -1.30
C LYS A 180 -7.26 -17.34 0.03
N ASP A 181 -5.93 -17.42 0.16
CA ASP A 181 -5.32 -17.46 1.50
C ASP A 181 -4.08 -16.60 1.76
N PHE A 182 -3.99 -15.40 1.16
CA PHE A 182 -2.97 -14.41 1.58
C PHE A 182 -3.53 -13.08 2.10
N VAL A 183 -4.84 -12.82 1.94
CA VAL A 183 -5.47 -11.56 2.42
C VAL A 183 -6.21 -11.75 3.75
N ARG A 184 -6.41 -13.00 4.21
CA ARG A 184 -6.99 -13.28 5.55
C ARG A 184 -5.99 -13.55 6.65
N GLN A 185 -4.71 -13.80 6.34
CA GLN A 185 -3.74 -14.24 7.36
C GLN A 185 -3.09 -13.11 8.18
N ASN A 186 -3.34 -11.84 7.86
CA ASN A 186 -2.82 -10.70 8.65
C ASN A 186 -3.93 -9.81 9.23
N GLU A 187 -5.05 -10.41 9.65
CA GLU A 187 -5.81 -9.80 10.75
C GLU A 187 -4.90 -9.91 11.99
N ILE A 188 -4.21 -8.82 12.32
CA ILE A 188 -3.46 -8.71 13.57
C ILE A 188 -4.46 -9.02 14.68
N THR A 189 -4.37 -10.22 15.24
CA THR A 189 -5.27 -10.64 16.31
C THR A 189 -4.96 -9.84 17.57
N GLN A 190 -5.96 -9.64 18.43
CA GLN A 190 -5.78 -8.99 19.73
C GLN A 190 -4.65 -9.66 20.54
N GLU A 191 -4.49 -10.97 20.41
CA GLU A 191 -3.41 -11.77 21.00
C GLU A 191 -2.01 -11.40 20.46
N SER A 192 -1.92 -10.97 19.20
CA SER A 192 -0.68 -10.46 18.59
C SER A 192 -0.33 -9.06 19.10
N ILE A 193 -1.33 -8.24 19.45
CA ILE A 193 -1.16 -6.91 20.05
C ILE A 193 -0.71 -7.06 21.52
N ASP A 194 -1.34 -7.96 22.28
CA ASP A 194 -1.05 -8.19 23.70
C ASP A 194 0.39 -8.67 23.95
N LYS A 195 1.04 -9.26 22.93
CA LYS A 195 2.44 -9.68 23.00
C LYS A 195 3.45 -8.52 23.08
N TYR A 196 3.07 -7.32 22.64
CA TYR A 196 3.93 -6.13 22.67
C TYR A 196 3.82 -5.31 23.97
N PHE A 197 2.85 -5.63 24.84
CA PHE A 197 2.59 -4.91 26.09
C PHE A 197 2.89 -5.75 27.36
N LYS A 198 3.68 -6.83 27.22
CA LYS A 198 4.21 -7.61 28.35
C LYS A 198 5.61 -7.17 28.76
#